data_AF-T0CG49-F1
#
_entry.id   AF-T0CG49-F1
#
_cell.length_a   1.000
_cell.length_b   1.000
_cell.length_c   1.000
_cell.angle_alpha   90.00
_cell.angle_beta   90.00
_cell.angle_gamma   90.00
#
_symmetry.space_group_name_H-M   'P 1'
#
loop_
_entity.id
_entity.type
_entity.pdbx_description
1 polymer ?
#
loop_
_entity_poly.entity_id
_entity_poly.type
_entity_poly.pdbx_seq_one_letter_code
_entity_poly.pdbx_strand_id
1 'polypeptide(L)'
;MFRAVILLAAIVYLTSTMASTMAQFQAPQIPSHTQAQCVEKLCANNPGECSSKTQHRMIIDACSRQLDLGCVDLSMKLISSYEQNDLEEMISIARSCQYVSGNAHQTAMKNMYRYDRDEFSEVTFINSRLWLVQNSCLTSALSRLQSRDFDSLEDLKAITNQCTGTFDVACFETQCKSKYSCNDQDEVVSALKKCIAGPSKVDRRRL
;
A
#
# COMPACT_ATOMS: atom_id res chain seq x y z
N MET A 1 13.34 -42.33 -41.02
CA MET A 1 12.70 -41.00 -40.87
C MET A 1 12.14 -40.71 -39.47
N PHE A 2 12.20 -41.62 -38.48
CA PHE A 2 11.63 -41.38 -37.14
C PHE A 2 12.56 -40.72 -36.10
N ARG A 3 13.88 -40.63 -36.36
CA ARG A 3 14.85 -40.07 -35.38
C ARG A 3 15.01 -38.54 -35.45
N ALA A 4 14.60 -37.89 -36.53
CA ALA A 4 14.74 -36.44 -36.69
C ALA A 4 13.61 -35.64 -36.00
N VAL A 5 12.44 -36.25 -35.78
CA VAL A 5 11.26 -35.59 -35.20
C VAL A 5 11.39 -35.41 -33.68
N ILE A 6 12.09 -36.34 -33.00
CA ILE A 6 12.27 -36.28 -31.54
C ILE A 6 13.26 -35.17 -31.14
N LEU A 7 14.26 -34.85 -31.98
CA LEU A 7 15.23 -33.80 -31.69
C LEU A 7 14.64 -32.39 -31.83
N LEU A 8 13.69 -32.17 -32.74
CA LEU A 8 13.03 -30.88 -32.93
C LEU A 8 12.03 -30.56 -31.80
N ALA A 9 11.41 -31.58 -31.20
CA ALA A 9 10.54 -31.38 -30.04
C ALA A 9 11.31 -30.99 -28.77
N ALA A 10 12.56 -31.45 -28.61
CA ALA A 10 13.41 -31.09 -27.47
C ALA A 10 13.93 -29.64 -27.54
N ILE A 11 14.15 -29.10 -28.74
CA ILE A 11 14.66 -27.73 -28.92
C ILE A 11 13.55 -26.68 -28.70
N VAL A 12 12.29 -27.00 -29.01
CA VAL A 12 11.15 -26.08 -28.74
C VAL A 12 10.79 -26.03 -27.25
N TYR A 13 11.01 -27.10 -26.49
CA TYR A 13 10.79 -27.10 -25.04
C TYR A 13 11.87 -26.37 -24.23
N LEU A 14 13.05 -26.15 -24.80
CA LEU A 14 14.18 -25.47 -24.12
C LEU A 14 14.20 -23.95 -24.31
N THR A 15 13.40 -23.39 -25.21
CA THR A 15 13.35 -21.93 -25.46
C THR A 15 12.12 -21.24 -24.86
N SER A 16 11.17 -21.99 -24.29
CA SER A 16 9.94 -21.45 -23.70
C SER A 16 10.01 -21.12 -22.20
N THR A 17 11.12 -21.41 -21.53
CA THR A 17 11.27 -21.14 -20.09
C THR A 17 12.47 -20.24 -19.85
N MET A 18 12.28 -18.92 -19.89
CA MET A 18 12.99 -17.85 -19.15
C MET A 18 12.78 -16.50 -19.85
N ALA A 19 11.55 -16.21 -20.30
CA ALA A 19 11.14 -14.82 -20.38
C ALA A 19 10.93 -14.37 -18.93
N SER A 20 12.02 -14.01 -18.25
CA SER A 20 11.99 -13.24 -17.01
C SER A 20 11.42 -11.87 -17.37
N THR A 21 10.11 -11.79 -17.57
CA THR A 21 9.39 -10.51 -17.56
C THR A 21 9.64 -9.95 -16.17
N MET A 22 10.65 -9.09 -16.05
CA MET A 22 10.86 -8.34 -14.84
C MET A 22 9.55 -7.62 -14.57
N ALA A 23 8.93 -7.91 -13.43
CA ALA A 23 7.71 -7.24 -13.02
C ALA A 23 7.95 -5.73 -13.16
N GLN A 24 7.05 -5.05 -13.87
CA GLN A 24 7.12 -3.60 -14.05
C GLN A 24 6.15 -2.96 -13.05
N PHE A 25 6.52 -1.81 -12.50
CA PHE A 25 5.62 -1.02 -11.69
C PHE A 25 4.38 -0.62 -12.50
N GLN A 26 3.21 -0.95 -11.97
CA GLN A 26 1.92 -0.53 -12.47
C GLN A 26 1.34 0.53 -11.53
N ALA A 27 1.26 1.76 -12.02
CA ALA A 27 0.61 2.85 -11.29
C ALA A 27 -0.88 2.51 -11.07
N PRO A 28 -1.40 2.69 -9.84
CA PRO A 28 -2.80 2.45 -9.59
C PRO A 28 -3.66 3.50 -10.30
N GLN A 29 -4.86 3.10 -10.71
CA GLN A 29 -5.83 4.02 -11.29
C GLN A 29 -6.58 4.74 -10.17
N ILE A 30 -6.58 6.08 -10.20
CA ILE A 30 -7.37 6.89 -9.27
C ILE A 30 -8.79 7.03 -9.83
N PRO A 31 -9.83 6.53 -9.15
CA PRO A 31 -11.20 6.73 -9.61
C PRO A 31 -11.58 8.21 -9.58
N SER A 32 -12.24 8.71 -10.62
CA SER A 32 -12.59 10.14 -10.72
C SER A 32 -13.57 10.61 -9.63
N HIS A 33 -14.34 9.71 -9.04
CA HIS A 33 -15.36 10.04 -8.04
C HIS A 33 -14.83 10.16 -6.60
N THR A 34 -13.69 9.54 -6.28
CA THR A 34 -13.18 9.50 -4.90
C THR A 34 -12.78 10.87 -4.40
N GLN A 35 -12.21 11.72 -5.26
CA GLN A 35 -11.88 13.10 -4.90
C GLN A 35 -13.13 13.89 -4.49
N ALA A 36 -14.20 13.85 -5.30
CA ALA A 36 -15.43 14.57 -5.02
C ALA A 36 -16.08 14.11 -3.70
N GLN A 37 -16.13 12.80 -3.47
CA GLN A 37 -16.68 12.24 -2.23
C GLN A 37 -15.81 12.58 -0.99
N CYS A 38 -14.49 12.63 -1.15
CA CYS A 38 -13.59 13.08 -0.09
C CYS A 38 -13.83 14.57 0.25
N VAL A 39 -13.94 15.43 -0.77
CA VAL A 39 -14.24 16.85 -0.58
C VAL A 39 -15.57 17.03 0.13
N GLU A 40 -16.62 16.34 -0.33
CA GLU A 40 -17.95 16.37 0.30
C GLU A 40 -17.89 15.96 1.78
N LYS A 41 -17.15 14.91 2.10
CA LYS A 41 -16.96 14.43 3.48
C LYS A 41 -16.25 15.47 4.36
N LEU A 42 -15.15 16.06 3.89
CA LEU A 42 -14.43 17.08 4.63
C LEU A 42 -15.29 18.33 4.85
N CYS A 43 -16.07 18.71 3.85
CA CYS A 43 -17.00 19.84 3.92
C CYS A 43 -18.23 19.61 4.80
N ALA A 44 -18.73 18.38 4.88
CA ALA A 44 -19.87 18.05 5.72
C ALA A 44 -19.56 18.26 7.21
N ASN A 45 -18.31 18.00 7.63
CA ASN A 45 -17.85 18.24 9.00
C ASN A 45 -17.46 19.70 9.24
N ASN A 46 -17.11 20.45 8.18
CA ASN A 46 -16.64 21.84 8.26
C ASN A 46 -17.33 22.76 7.24
N PRO A 47 -18.66 22.95 7.33
CA PRO A 47 -19.42 23.67 6.30
C PRO A 47 -19.00 25.13 6.16
N GLY A 48 -18.59 25.77 7.26
CA GLY A 48 -18.09 27.15 7.27
C GLY A 48 -16.79 27.31 6.46
N GLU A 49 -15.86 26.38 6.61
CA GLU A 49 -14.56 26.43 5.96
C GLU A 49 -14.66 26.18 4.44
N CYS A 50 -15.60 25.34 4.00
CA CYS A 50 -15.79 25.08 2.57
C CYS A 50 -16.38 26.26 1.77
N SER A 51 -16.83 27.31 2.45
CA SER A 51 -17.20 28.57 1.81
C SER A 51 -15.98 29.43 1.42
N SER A 52 -14.83 29.20 2.07
CA SER A 52 -13.57 29.89 1.77
C SER A 52 -12.91 29.29 0.54
N LYS A 53 -12.62 30.13 -0.47
CA LYS A 53 -11.92 29.70 -1.69
C LYS A 53 -10.54 29.09 -1.41
N THR A 54 -9.85 29.58 -0.39
CA THR A 54 -8.50 29.09 -0.04
C THR A 54 -8.59 27.71 0.61
N GLN A 55 -9.45 27.56 1.61
CA GLN A 55 -9.63 26.28 2.31
C GLN A 55 -10.18 25.21 1.39
N HIS A 56 -11.16 25.55 0.56
CA HIS A 56 -11.71 24.62 -0.42
C HIS A 56 -10.63 24.11 -1.39
N ARG A 57 -9.67 24.95 -1.82
CA ARG A 57 -8.53 24.49 -2.64
C ARG A 57 -7.61 23.53 -1.88
N MET A 58 -7.35 23.80 -0.60
CA MET A 58 -6.54 22.91 0.25
C MET A 58 -7.22 21.55 0.43
N ILE A 59 -8.54 21.53 0.61
CA ILE A 59 -9.35 20.30 0.68
C ILE A 59 -9.28 19.54 -0.64
N ILE A 60 -9.48 20.20 -1.78
CA ILE A 60 -9.41 19.58 -3.11
C ILE A 60 -8.03 18.93 -3.35
N ASP A 61 -6.96 19.63 -2.97
CA ASP A 61 -5.58 19.14 -3.06
C ASP A 61 -5.35 17.92 -2.18
N ALA A 62 -5.74 17.98 -0.90
CA ALA A 62 -5.63 16.87 0.05
C ALA A 62 -6.41 15.64 -0.42
N CYS A 63 -7.63 15.85 -0.93
CA CYS A 63 -8.49 14.82 -1.49
C CYS A 63 -8.10 14.35 -2.90
N SER A 64 -7.02 14.87 -3.48
CA SER A 64 -6.50 14.30 -4.73
C SER A 64 -5.98 12.87 -4.48
N ARG A 65 -5.96 12.03 -5.53
CA ARG A 65 -5.25 10.73 -5.53
C ARG A 65 -5.69 9.72 -4.46
N GLN A 66 -6.93 9.82 -4.00
CA GLN A 66 -7.53 8.81 -3.12
C GLN A 66 -7.87 7.57 -3.95
N LEU A 67 -7.28 6.41 -3.61
CA LEU A 67 -7.60 5.14 -4.28
C LEU A 67 -9.02 4.70 -4.00
N ASP A 68 -9.42 4.89 -2.75
CA ASP A 68 -10.73 4.69 -2.18
C ASP A 68 -10.86 5.64 -0.97
N LEU A 69 -12.03 5.69 -0.32
CA LEU A 69 -12.20 6.47 0.91
C LEU A 69 -11.92 5.68 2.19
N GLY A 70 -11.54 4.41 2.08
CA GLY A 70 -11.38 3.53 3.24
C GLY A 70 -10.26 3.98 4.17
N CYS A 71 -9.14 4.50 3.65
CA CYS A 71 -8.08 5.06 4.50
C CYS A 71 -8.61 6.24 5.33
N VAL A 72 -9.29 7.20 4.69
CA VAL A 72 -9.85 8.39 5.34
C VAL A 72 -10.91 7.99 6.37
N ASP A 73 -11.84 7.11 5.99
CA ASP A 73 -12.93 6.64 6.85
C ASP A 73 -12.44 5.87 8.07
N LEU A 74 -11.40 5.04 7.91
CA LEU A 74 -10.81 4.30 9.01
C LEU A 74 -10.01 5.23 9.92
N SER A 75 -9.23 6.16 9.35
CA SER A 75 -8.46 7.15 10.13
C SER A 75 -9.37 8.02 10.98
N MET A 76 -10.47 8.55 10.41
CA MET A 76 -11.44 9.36 11.16
C MET A 76 -12.14 8.57 12.27
N LYS A 77 -12.25 7.23 12.17
CA LYS A 77 -12.81 6.40 13.26
C LYS A 77 -11.84 6.16 14.41
N LEU A 78 -10.54 6.35 14.17
CA LEU A 78 -9.49 6.11 15.17
C LEU A 78 -9.23 7.35 16.02
N ILE A 79 -9.34 8.55 15.42
CA ILE A 79 -9.14 9.82 16.13
C ILE A 79 -10.39 10.29 16.86
N SER A 80 -10.20 11.10 17.90
CA SER A 80 -11.29 11.64 18.71
C SER A 80 -12.20 12.56 17.90
N SER A 81 -13.44 12.73 18.36
CA SER A 81 -14.37 13.69 17.73
C SER A 81 -13.92 15.14 17.86
N TYR A 82 -13.03 15.44 18.81
CA TYR A 82 -12.45 16.78 18.96
C TYR A 82 -11.51 17.08 17.80
N GLU A 83 -10.61 16.14 17.49
CA GLU A 83 -9.67 16.21 16.36
C GLU A 83 -10.41 16.26 15.00
N GLN A 84 -11.56 15.59 14.88
CA GLN A 84 -12.37 15.62 13.66
C GLN A 84 -13.04 16.97 13.35
N ASN A 85 -13.05 17.92 14.30
CA ASN A 85 -13.60 19.26 14.08
C ASN A 85 -12.54 20.27 13.65
N ASP A 86 -11.25 19.89 13.64
CA ASP A 86 -10.19 20.73 13.11
C ASP A 86 -9.97 20.41 11.62
N LEU A 87 -10.22 21.41 10.76
CA LEU A 87 -10.02 21.24 9.32
C LEU A 87 -8.58 20.90 8.97
N GLU A 88 -7.59 21.47 9.66
CA GLU A 88 -6.17 21.22 9.36
C GLU A 88 -5.81 19.76 9.64
N GLU A 89 -6.38 19.17 10.68
CA GLU A 89 -6.22 17.76 11.00
C GLU A 89 -6.92 16.87 9.97
N MET A 90 -8.16 17.18 9.58
CA MET A 90 -8.85 16.44 8.52
C MET A 90 -8.12 16.51 7.17
N ILE A 91 -7.58 17.68 6.81
CA ILE A 91 -6.74 17.88 5.61
C ILE A 91 -5.49 17.01 5.72
N SER A 92 -4.86 16.94 6.88
CA SER A 92 -3.67 16.12 7.12
C SER A 92 -3.96 14.62 6.98
N ILE A 93 -5.11 14.16 7.49
CA ILE A 93 -5.58 12.78 7.28
C ILE A 93 -5.77 12.50 5.78
N ALA A 94 -6.56 13.32 5.09
CA ALA A 94 -6.84 13.13 3.67
C ALA A 94 -5.56 13.11 2.84
N ARG A 95 -4.62 14.04 3.12
CA ARG A 95 -3.32 14.09 2.46
C ARG A 95 -2.46 12.86 2.77
N SER A 96 -2.46 12.38 4.01
CA SER A 96 -1.72 11.16 4.39
C SER A 96 -2.27 9.90 3.72
N CYS A 97 -3.55 9.89 3.33
CA CYS A 97 -4.22 8.79 2.65
C CYS A 97 -4.05 8.76 1.12
N GLN A 98 -3.33 9.72 0.53
CA GLN A 98 -3.07 9.72 -0.90
C GLN A 98 -2.33 8.45 -1.32
N TYR A 99 -2.83 7.76 -2.34
CA TYR A 99 -2.32 6.46 -2.79
C TYR A 99 -2.34 5.33 -1.74
N VAL A 100 -3.14 5.46 -0.68
CA VAL A 100 -3.32 4.42 0.34
C VAL A 100 -4.64 3.70 0.07
N SER A 101 -4.61 2.36 0.01
CA SER A 101 -5.84 1.57 -0.06
C SER A 101 -6.40 1.33 1.33
N GLY A 102 -7.72 1.49 1.49
CA GLY A 102 -8.42 1.18 2.73
C GLY A 102 -8.20 -0.26 3.22
N ASN A 103 -8.02 -1.22 2.30
CA ASN A 103 -7.72 -2.61 2.67
C ASN A 103 -6.33 -2.75 3.29
N ALA A 104 -5.31 -2.12 2.69
CA ALA A 104 -3.95 -2.14 3.23
C ALA A 104 -3.91 -1.44 4.60
N HIS A 105 -4.62 -0.31 4.73
CA HIS A 105 -4.81 0.39 6.00
C HIS A 105 -5.47 -0.48 7.06
N GLN A 106 -6.59 -1.13 6.73
CA GLN A 106 -7.29 -2.01 7.67
C GLN A 106 -6.39 -3.17 8.13
N THR A 107 -5.67 -3.80 7.20
CA THR A 107 -4.73 -4.89 7.51
C THR A 107 -3.60 -4.41 8.41
N ALA A 108 -2.98 -3.28 8.11
CA ALA A 108 -1.93 -2.68 8.95
C ALA A 108 -2.46 -2.43 10.37
N MET A 109 -3.55 -1.66 10.49
CA MET A 109 -4.12 -1.29 11.78
C MET A 109 -4.49 -2.52 12.60
N LYS A 110 -5.18 -3.52 12.02
CA LYS A 110 -5.63 -4.72 12.73
C LYS A 110 -4.48 -5.46 13.44
N ASN A 111 -3.29 -5.40 12.87
CA ASN A 111 -2.13 -6.16 13.32
C ASN A 111 -1.20 -5.37 14.26
N MET A 112 -1.45 -4.09 14.49
CA MET A 112 -0.70 -3.27 15.44
C MET A 112 -1.37 -3.24 16.83
N TYR A 113 -0.58 -3.03 17.87
CA TYR A 113 -1.11 -2.68 19.19
C TYR A 113 -1.95 -1.42 19.12
N ARG A 114 -3.00 -1.36 19.97
CA ARG A 114 -3.93 -0.23 19.98
C ARG A 114 -3.26 1.10 20.32
N TYR A 115 -2.33 1.06 21.29
CA TYR A 115 -1.60 2.24 21.77
C TYR A 115 -0.66 2.87 20.75
N ASP A 116 -0.38 2.20 19.62
CA ASP A 116 0.48 2.72 18.56
C ASP A 116 -0.34 3.27 17.37
N ARG A 117 -1.67 3.41 17.52
CA ARG A 117 -2.58 3.77 16.40
C ARG A 117 -3.85 4.51 16.81
N ASP A 118 -3.87 5.16 17.98
CA ASP A 118 -5.05 5.89 18.46
C ASP A 118 -4.83 7.39 18.65
N GLU A 119 -3.63 7.89 18.39
CA GLU A 119 -3.36 9.32 18.28
C GLU A 119 -3.37 9.81 16.82
N PHE A 120 -3.80 11.05 16.59
CA PHE A 120 -3.77 11.68 15.26
C PHE A 120 -2.39 11.62 14.58
N SER A 121 -1.33 11.88 15.35
CA SER A 121 0.04 11.87 14.82
C SER A 121 0.50 10.47 14.38
N GLU A 122 0.07 9.44 15.10
CA GLU A 122 0.37 8.05 14.79
C GLU A 122 -0.39 7.58 13.56
N VAL A 123 -1.69 7.88 13.49
CA VAL A 123 -2.56 7.51 12.37
C VAL A 123 -2.03 8.12 11.07
N THR A 124 -1.73 9.43 11.07
CA THR A 124 -1.18 10.12 9.89
C THR A 124 0.21 9.59 9.51
N PHE A 125 1.04 9.23 10.50
CA PHE A 125 2.33 8.60 10.24
C PHE A 125 2.15 7.21 9.61
N ILE A 126 1.26 6.36 10.12
CA ILE A 126 0.97 5.03 9.56
C ILE A 126 0.50 5.15 8.12
N ASN A 127 -0.44 6.06 7.84
CA ASN A 127 -0.96 6.31 6.49
C ASN A 127 0.18 6.62 5.51
N SER A 128 1.13 7.46 5.92
CA SER A 128 2.30 7.81 5.09
C SER A 128 3.18 6.60 4.75
N ARG A 129 3.21 5.57 5.60
CA ARG A 129 3.94 4.30 5.36
C ARG A 129 3.20 3.34 4.44
N LEU A 130 1.91 3.57 4.24
CA LEU A 130 1.05 2.75 3.38
C LEU A 130 0.92 3.29 1.96
N TRP A 131 1.67 4.34 1.63
CA TRP A 131 1.73 4.92 0.29
C TRP A 131 2.12 3.85 -0.75
N LEU A 132 1.21 3.56 -1.70
CA LEU A 132 1.34 2.51 -2.71
C LEU A 132 1.58 1.09 -2.17
N VAL A 133 1.24 0.83 -0.91
CA VAL A 133 1.33 -0.52 -0.35
C VAL A 133 0.22 -1.39 -0.90
N GLN A 134 0.59 -2.51 -1.51
CA GLN A 134 -0.39 -3.50 -1.96
C GLN A 134 -0.83 -4.40 -0.80
N ASN A 135 -2.14 -4.48 -0.57
CA ASN A 135 -2.71 -5.32 0.48
C ASN A 135 -2.33 -6.81 0.33
N SER A 136 -2.19 -7.30 -0.91
CA SER A 136 -1.73 -8.67 -1.19
C SER A 136 -0.31 -8.90 -0.67
N CYS A 137 0.61 -7.96 -0.91
CA CYS A 137 1.97 -8.02 -0.37
C CYS A 137 1.97 -8.07 1.15
N LEU A 138 1.25 -7.13 1.78
CA LEU A 138 1.18 -7.05 3.23
C LEU A 138 0.58 -8.33 3.82
N THR A 139 -0.53 -8.83 3.26
CA THR A 139 -1.16 -10.08 3.72
C THR A 139 -0.23 -11.29 3.57
N SER A 140 0.45 -11.42 2.42
CA SER A 140 1.41 -12.51 2.19
C SER A 140 2.58 -12.45 3.16
N ALA A 141 3.15 -11.27 3.41
CA ALA A 141 4.23 -11.08 4.37
C ALA A 141 3.79 -11.44 5.80
N LEU A 142 2.67 -10.87 6.26
CA LEU A 142 2.18 -11.09 7.63
C LEU A 142 1.75 -12.55 7.87
N SER A 143 1.28 -13.26 6.83
CA SER A 143 0.93 -14.69 6.95
C SER A 143 2.11 -15.62 7.28
N ARG A 144 3.34 -15.12 7.13
CA ARG A 144 4.59 -15.84 7.37
C ARG A 144 5.19 -15.57 8.75
N LEU A 145 4.72 -14.52 9.41
CA LEU A 145 5.28 -14.03 10.66
C LEU A 145 4.34 -14.36 11.82
N GLN A 146 4.88 -14.44 13.03
CA GLN A 146 4.04 -14.45 14.22
C GLN A 146 3.63 -13.02 14.54
N SER A 147 2.50 -12.83 15.23
CA SER A 147 1.99 -11.49 15.55
C SER A 147 3.03 -10.61 16.25
N ARG A 148 3.85 -11.20 17.13
CA ARG A 148 4.92 -10.52 17.85
C ARG A 148 6.06 -9.99 16.97
N ASP A 149 6.15 -10.44 15.72
CA ASP A 149 7.20 -10.01 14.78
C ASP A 149 6.71 -8.83 13.92
N PHE A 150 5.49 -8.33 14.16
CA PHE A 150 4.87 -7.21 13.43
C PHE A 150 3.83 -6.40 14.23
N ASP A 151 3.85 -6.48 15.56
CA ASP A 151 2.85 -5.84 16.42
C ASP A 151 3.17 -4.38 16.78
N SER A 152 4.40 -3.93 16.47
CA SER A 152 4.83 -2.54 16.64
C SER A 152 4.83 -1.74 15.32
N LEU A 153 4.83 -0.41 15.45
CA LEU A 153 4.96 0.50 14.32
C LEU A 153 6.28 0.33 13.53
N GLU A 154 7.39 0.06 14.22
CA GLU A 154 8.71 -0.08 13.57
C GLU A 154 8.77 -1.38 12.76
N ASP A 155 8.18 -2.46 13.27
CA ASP A 155 8.11 -3.74 12.56
C ASP A 155 7.23 -3.65 11.31
N LEU A 156 6.05 -3.03 11.45
CA LEU A 156 5.18 -2.81 10.31
C LEU A 156 5.88 -1.98 9.22
N LYS A 157 6.64 -0.96 9.63
CA LYS A 157 7.44 -0.12 8.71
C LYS A 157 8.47 -0.92 7.93
N ALA A 158 9.12 -1.92 8.53
CA ALA A 158 10.08 -2.77 7.81
C ALA A 158 9.41 -3.49 6.63
N ILE A 159 8.20 -3.99 6.84
CA ILE A 159 7.41 -4.75 5.85
C ILE A 159 6.78 -3.81 4.81
N THR A 160 6.08 -2.75 5.24
CA THR A 160 5.35 -1.84 4.35
C THR A 160 6.27 -1.09 3.38
N ASN A 161 7.48 -0.74 3.82
CA ASN A 161 8.50 -0.16 2.95
C ASN A 161 8.89 -1.08 1.79
N GLN A 162 8.84 -2.41 2.00
CA GLN A 162 9.06 -3.35 0.90
C GLN A 162 7.82 -3.45 0.03
N CYS A 163 6.62 -3.44 0.63
CA CYS A 163 5.34 -3.60 -0.08
C CYS A 163 4.90 -2.43 -0.99
N THR A 164 5.75 -1.43 -1.21
CA THR A 164 5.49 -0.29 -2.09
C THR A 164 5.71 -0.66 -3.57
N GLY A 165 4.63 -0.79 -4.36
CA GLY A 165 4.73 -1.01 -5.80
C GLY A 165 3.88 -2.18 -6.31
N THR A 166 4.38 -2.90 -7.31
CA THR A 166 3.72 -4.08 -7.87
C THR A 166 4.35 -5.35 -7.33
N PHE A 167 3.56 -6.13 -6.58
CA PHE A 167 3.99 -7.35 -5.91
C PHE A 167 3.76 -8.59 -6.76
N ASP A 168 4.82 -9.39 -6.91
CA ASP A 168 4.76 -10.72 -7.51
C ASP A 168 4.69 -11.79 -6.42
N VAL A 169 3.47 -12.27 -6.16
CA VAL A 169 3.21 -13.31 -5.16
C VAL A 169 3.90 -14.64 -5.52
N ALA A 170 4.01 -14.98 -6.80
CA ALA A 170 4.64 -16.23 -7.23
C ALA A 170 6.15 -16.18 -7.01
N CYS A 171 6.78 -15.02 -7.26
CA CYS A 171 8.17 -14.77 -6.89
C CYS A 171 8.36 -14.93 -5.39
N PHE A 172 7.52 -14.29 -4.56
CA PHE A 172 7.67 -14.30 -3.11
C PHE A 172 7.56 -15.73 -2.55
N GLU A 173 6.53 -16.46 -2.96
CA GLU A 173 6.35 -17.87 -2.62
C GLU A 173 7.53 -18.74 -3.04
N THR A 174 8.14 -18.44 -4.18
CA THR A 174 9.35 -19.14 -4.64
C THR A 174 10.56 -18.80 -3.76
N GLN A 175 10.77 -17.53 -3.40
CA GLN A 175 11.85 -17.13 -2.50
C GLN A 175 11.72 -17.80 -1.13
N CYS A 176 10.51 -17.82 -0.56
CA CYS A 176 10.23 -18.44 0.74
C CYS A 176 10.20 -19.98 0.74
N LYS A 177 10.29 -20.63 -0.43
CA LYS A 177 10.44 -22.08 -0.54
C LYS A 177 11.88 -22.51 -0.85
N SER A 178 12.60 -21.69 -1.59
CA SER A 178 13.90 -22.08 -2.19
C SER A 178 15.12 -21.42 -1.55
N LYS A 179 14.98 -20.21 -0.98
CA LYS A 179 16.12 -19.43 -0.49
C LYS A 179 16.00 -19.00 0.96
N TYR A 180 14.78 -18.75 1.44
CA TYR A 180 14.49 -18.34 2.80
C TYR A 180 13.44 -19.29 3.38
N SER A 181 13.42 -19.45 4.71
CA SER A 181 12.33 -20.14 5.39
C SER A 181 11.13 -19.22 5.62
N CYS A 182 11.35 -17.91 5.58
CA CYS A 182 10.37 -16.85 5.81
C CYS A 182 9.60 -17.11 7.11
N ASN A 183 10.31 -17.36 8.20
CA ASN A 183 9.74 -17.53 9.53
C ASN A 183 10.18 -16.40 10.50
N ASP A 184 10.94 -15.43 10.00
CA ASP A 184 11.32 -14.19 10.69
C ASP A 184 11.24 -13.00 9.72
N GLN A 185 11.25 -11.80 10.30
CA GLN A 185 11.04 -10.55 9.58
C GLN A 185 12.14 -10.26 8.54
N ASP A 186 13.40 -10.55 8.87
CA ASP A 186 14.55 -10.25 8.00
C ASP A 186 14.53 -11.10 6.73
N GLU A 187 14.17 -12.38 6.86
CA GLU A 187 13.97 -13.30 5.74
C GLU A 187 12.81 -12.86 4.84
N VAL A 188 11.67 -12.47 5.44
CA VAL A 188 10.52 -11.95 4.70
C VAL A 188 10.89 -10.68 3.94
N VAL A 189 11.51 -9.70 4.60
CA VAL A 189 11.98 -8.45 3.98
C VAL A 189 12.94 -8.74 2.82
N SER A 190 13.86 -9.70 3.00
CA SER A 190 14.83 -10.10 1.98
C SER A 190 14.17 -10.77 0.77
N ALA A 191 13.12 -11.56 0.98
CA ALA A 191 12.30 -12.14 -0.08
C ALA A 191 11.50 -11.06 -0.84
N LEU A 192 10.83 -10.17 -0.11
CA LEU A 192 10.01 -9.09 -0.69
C LEU A 192 10.83 -8.16 -1.60
N LYS A 193 12.04 -7.78 -1.20
CA LYS A 193 12.95 -6.93 -2.00
C LYS A 193 13.19 -7.45 -3.42
N LYS A 194 13.12 -8.77 -3.62
CA LYS A 194 13.36 -9.42 -4.93
C LYS A 194 12.09 -9.53 -5.78
N CYS A 195 10.93 -9.37 -5.16
CA CYS A 195 9.63 -9.71 -5.75
C CYS A 195 8.71 -8.50 -5.89
N ILE A 196 9.27 -7.29 -5.76
CA ILE A 196 8.51 -6.05 -5.84
C ILE A 196 9.14 -5.12 -6.84
N ALA A 197 8.29 -4.64 -7.75
CA ALA A 197 8.62 -3.59 -8.69
C ALA A 197 8.09 -2.25 -8.16
N GLY A 198 8.94 -1.52 -7.45
CA GLY A 198 8.62 -0.19 -6.95
C GLY A 198 8.61 0.88 -8.04
N PRO A 199 7.97 2.04 -7.80
CA PRO A 199 7.94 3.14 -8.76
C PRO A 199 9.34 3.71 -9.00
N SER A 200 9.71 3.87 -10.27
CA SER A 200 10.94 4.56 -10.65
C SER A 200 10.88 6.05 -10.31
N LYS A 201 12.02 6.76 -10.43
CA LYS A 201 12.04 8.23 -10.29
C LYS A 201 11.11 8.94 -11.27
N VAL A 202 10.90 8.36 -12.46
CA VAL A 202 10.00 8.92 -13.48
C VAL A 202 8.55 8.68 -13.09
N ASP A 203 8.22 7.47 -12.61
CA ASP A 203 6.87 7.15 -12.15
C ASP A 203 6.45 8.05 -10.99
N ARG A 204 7.35 8.27 -10.02
CA ARG A 204 7.12 9.17 -8.89
C ARG A 204 6.84 10.63 -9.28
N ARG A 205 7.31 11.09 -10.45
CA ARG A 205 7.02 12.44 -10.96
C ARG A 205 5.66 12.52 -11.68
N ARG A 206 5.13 11.38 -12.11
CA ARG A 206 3.83 11.28 -12.80
C ARG A 206 2.68 11.11 -11.80
N LEU A 207 2.97 10.55 -10.63
CA LEU A 207 2.07 10.47 -9.48
C LEU A 207 1.95 11.84 -8.79
#